data_AF-A0A2H0PX38-F1
#
_entry.id   AF-A0A2H0PX38-F1
#
_cell.length_a   1.000
_cell.length_b   1.000
_cell.length_c   1.000
_cell.angle_alpha   90.00
_cell.angle_beta   90.00
_cell.angle_gamma   90.00
#
_symmetry.space_group_name_H-M   'P 1'
#
loop_
_entity.id
_entity.type
_entity.pdbx_description
1 polymer ?
#
loop_
_entity_poly.entity_id
_entity_poly.type
_entity_poly.pdbx_seq_one_letter_code
_entity_poly.pdbx_strand_id
1 'polypeptide(L)'
;MNPIKAKKTTQKIKNSRRYSIPFKDNIIRVEAPAHKTERHLKFCIDFLLPKGTPIVAARSGTVIACQDRYRRSYKSPKFAGRRNFIAICHPDGKTSIYVHLQHRSIKVKKGQRVKRGQVIALSGQVGFATYPHLHFGVYRGEYGKGGVSIKVPFDKKYRLSEKPLRIAEDLGKYL
;
A
#
# COMPACT_ATOMS: atom_id res chain seq x y z
N MET A 1 -7.40 2.81 -40.84
CA MET A 1 -7.09 2.27 -39.49
C MET A 1 -8.40 2.05 -38.72
N ASN A 2 -8.54 0.94 -37.99
CA ASN A 2 -9.83 0.54 -37.39
C ASN A 2 -10.04 1.20 -36.00
N PRO A 3 -10.99 2.15 -35.85
CA PRO A 3 -11.10 3.01 -34.66
C PRO A 3 -11.46 2.25 -33.37
N ILE A 4 -12.10 1.09 -33.49
CA ILE A 4 -12.47 0.23 -32.35
C ILE A 4 -11.23 -0.44 -31.73
N LYS A 5 -10.26 -0.87 -32.56
CA LYS A 5 -8.98 -1.43 -32.08
C LYS A 5 -8.15 -0.35 -31.39
N ALA A 6 -8.10 0.86 -31.94
CA ALA A 6 -7.40 1.99 -31.31
C ALA A 6 -7.97 2.34 -29.92
N LYS A 7 -9.30 2.46 -29.78
CA LYS A 7 -9.95 2.75 -28.48
C LYS A 7 -9.70 1.65 -27.43
N LYS A 8 -9.78 0.37 -27.82
CA LYS A 8 -9.48 -0.77 -26.92
C LYS A 8 -8.02 -0.77 -26.45
N THR A 9 -7.07 -0.48 -27.36
CA THR A 9 -5.64 -0.39 -27.02
C THR A 9 -5.33 0.79 -26.09
N THR A 10 -5.91 1.96 -26.36
CA THR A 10 -5.74 3.15 -25.51
C THR A 10 -6.35 2.97 -24.12
N GLN A 11 -7.50 2.30 -24.01
CA GLN A 11 -8.12 1.96 -22.72
C GLN A 11 -7.29 0.93 -21.95
N LYS A 12 -6.71 -0.07 -22.63
CA LYS A 12 -5.81 -1.07 -22.03
C LYS A 12 -4.53 -0.42 -21.48
N ILE A 13 -3.97 0.57 -22.19
CA ILE A 13 -2.80 1.34 -21.73
C ILE A 13 -3.17 2.29 -20.57
N LYS A 14 -4.34 2.93 -20.61
CA LYS A 14 -4.82 3.74 -19.47
C LYS A 14 -5.02 2.89 -18.22
N ASN A 15 -5.61 1.70 -18.35
CA ASN A 15 -5.84 0.78 -17.24
C ASN A 15 -4.55 0.14 -16.71
N SER A 16 -3.52 -0.05 -17.56
CA SER A 16 -2.23 -0.61 -17.12
C SER A 16 -1.44 0.29 -16.17
N ARG A 17 -1.82 1.59 -16.06
CA ARG A 17 -1.20 2.59 -15.17
C ARG A 17 -1.93 2.79 -13.84
N ARG A 18 -3.09 2.16 -13.66
CA ARG A 18 -3.91 2.30 -12.44
C ARG A 18 -3.55 1.23 -11.42
N TYR A 19 -3.89 1.52 -10.16
CA TYR A 19 -3.65 0.64 -9.02
C TYR A 19 -4.98 0.05 -8.53
N SER A 20 -4.99 -1.21 -8.13
CA SER A 20 -6.09 -1.76 -7.33
C SER A 20 -5.94 -1.39 -5.87
N ILE A 21 -7.07 -1.38 -5.15
CA ILE A 21 -7.05 -1.40 -3.69
C ILE A 21 -6.27 -2.65 -3.24
N PRO A 22 -5.27 -2.54 -2.37
CA PRO A 22 -4.32 -3.61 -2.06
C PRO A 22 -4.87 -4.68 -1.11
N PHE A 23 -6.18 -4.91 -1.10
CA PHE A 23 -6.87 -5.95 -0.32
C PHE A 23 -8.24 -6.22 -0.95
N LYS A 24 -8.85 -7.37 -0.61
CA LYS A 24 -10.15 -7.80 -1.16
C LYS A 24 -11.34 -7.41 -0.29
N ASP A 25 -11.11 -7.22 1.01
CA ASP A 25 -12.16 -7.00 2.00
C ASP A 25 -12.71 -5.57 1.99
N ASN A 26 -13.84 -5.38 2.65
CA ASN A 26 -14.46 -4.07 2.79
C ASN A 26 -13.55 -3.13 3.59
N ILE A 27 -13.30 -1.97 3.00
CA ILE A 27 -12.57 -0.87 3.62
C ILE A 27 -13.28 -0.48 4.91
N ILE A 28 -12.58 -0.51 6.06
CA ILE A 28 -13.12 0.08 7.29
C ILE A 28 -13.07 1.60 7.16
N ARG A 29 -11.88 2.13 6.82
CA ARG A 29 -11.65 3.57 6.68
C ARG A 29 -10.40 3.85 5.85
N VAL A 30 -10.37 5.01 5.20
CA VAL A 30 -9.21 5.51 4.46
C VAL A 30 -8.84 6.91 4.94
N GLU A 31 -7.57 7.10 5.24
CA GLU A 31 -6.98 8.41 5.51
C GLU A 31 -6.01 8.77 4.38
N ALA A 32 -6.35 9.82 3.64
CA ALA A 32 -5.51 10.31 2.55
C ALA A 32 -5.63 11.84 2.38
N PRO A 33 -4.50 12.54 2.22
CA PRO A 33 -3.16 12.05 2.47
C PRO A 33 -2.90 11.86 3.96
N ALA A 34 -2.31 10.72 4.35
CA ALA A 34 -2.02 10.41 5.74
C ALA A 34 -0.89 11.29 6.34
N HIS A 35 0.01 11.78 5.50
CA HIS A 35 1.22 12.52 5.92
C HIS A 35 1.29 13.90 5.24
N LYS A 36 0.43 14.83 5.65
CA LYS A 36 0.25 16.14 4.98
C LYS A 36 1.50 17.01 4.95
N THR A 37 2.35 16.91 5.97
CA THR A 37 3.53 17.76 6.18
C THR A 37 4.83 17.15 5.63
N GLU A 38 4.86 15.84 5.41
CA GLU A 38 6.07 15.12 5.00
C GLU A 38 6.09 14.93 3.48
N ARG A 39 6.88 15.75 2.77
CA ARG A 39 6.91 15.76 1.28
C ARG A 39 7.05 14.37 0.65
N HIS A 40 7.85 13.48 1.25
CA HIS A 40 8.08 12.14 0.75
C HIS A 40 6.88 11.20 0.99
N LEU A 41 6.04 11.44 2.00
CA LEU A 41 4.84 10.65 2.31
C LEU A 41 3.51 11.36 1.95
N LYS A 42 3.58 12.57 1.40
CA LYS A 42 2.44 13.45 1.07
C LYS A 42 1.27 12.78 0.35
N PHE A 43 1.48 11.73 -0.45
CA PHE A 43 0.39 11.03 -1.15
C PHE A 43 0.17 9.59 -0.71
N CYS A 44 0.79 9.21 0.42
CA CYS A 44 0.53 7.92 1.04
C CYS A 44 -0.86 7.90 1.70
N ILE A 45 -1.38 6.70 1.79
CA ILE A 45 -2.73 6.39 2.20
C ILE A 45 -2.65 5.35 3.29
N ASP A 46 -3.34 5.61 4.40
CA ASP A 46 -3.52 4.63 5.46
C ASP A 46 -4.91 4.01 5.34
N PHE A 47 -4.94 2.70 5.11
CA PHE A 47 -6.15 1.91 5.08
C PHE A 47 -6.32 1.22 6.43
N LEU A 48 -7.36 1.59 7.17
CA LEU A 48 -7.68 0.96 8.43
C LEU A 48 -8.16 -0.47 8.15
N LEU A 49 -7.42 -1.45 8.65
CA LEU A 49 -7.64 -2.87 8.39
C LEU A 49 -7.35 -3.68 9.66
N PRO A 50 -8.12 -4.73 9.96
CA PRO A 50 -7.79 -5.67 11.03
C PRO A 50 -6.43 -6.31 10.76
N LYS A 51 -5.73 -6.81 11.80
CA LYS A 51 -4.54 -7.66 11.60
C LYS A 51 -4.96 -8.94 10.88
N GLY A 52 -4.09 -9.46 10.02
CA GLY A 52 -4.35 -10.72 9.31
C GLY A 52 -5.14 -10.57 8.01
N THR A 53 -5.61 -9.37 7.64
CA THR A 53 -6.25 -9.14 6.34
C THR A 53 -5.27 -9.41 5.19
N PRO A 54 -5.65 -10.24 4.19
CA PRO A 54 -4.80 -10.49 3.05
C PRO A 54 -4.48 -9.22 2.25
N ILE A 55 -3.19 -8.89 2.15
CA ILE A 55 -2.68 -7.81 1.31
C ILE A 55 -2.29 -8.37 -0.05
N VAL A 56 -2.76 -7.71 -1.11
CA VAL A 56 -2.49 -8.08 -2.50
C VAL A 56 -1.65 -7.04 -3.22
N ALA A 57 -0.90 -7.47 -4.23
CA ALA A 57 -0.17 -6.54 -5.11
C ALA A 57 -1.16 -5.64 -5.86
N ALA A 58 -1.10 -4.33 -5.57
CA ALA A 58 -1.97 -3.32 -6.18
C ALA A 58 -1.80 -3.24 -7.71
N ARG A 59 -0.60 -3.58 -8.21
CA ARG A 59 -0.26 -3.62 -9.64
C ARG A 59 0.87 -4.62 -9.87
N SER A 60 0.90 -5.27 -11.03
CA SER A 60 1.96 -6.23 -11.39
C SER A 60 3.33 -5.56 -11.41
N GLY A 61 4.36 -6.31 -11.05
CA GLY A 61 5.72 -5.79 -10.99
C GLY A 61 6.71 -6.80 -10.41
N THR A 62 7.88 -6.31 -10.04
CA THR A 62 8.96 -7.09 -9.42
C THR A 62 9.18 -6.62 -7.99
N VAL A 63 9.24 -7.54 -7.04
CA VAL A 63 9.60 -7.23 -5.66
C VAL A 63 11.07 -6.82 -5.62
N ILE A 64 11.35 -5.58 -5.23
CA ILE A 64 12.72 -5.03 -5.20
C ILE A 64 13.31 -4.97 -3.79
N ALA A 65 12.46 -4.98 -2.76
CA ALA A 65 12.86 -5.08 -1.36
C ALA A 65 11.71 -5.62 -0.51
N CYS A 66 12.05 -6.32 0.57
CA CYS A 66 11.11 -6.72 1.60
C CYS A 66 11.82 -6.91 2.95
N GLN A 67 11.11 -6.69 4.05
CA GLN A 67 11.58 -6.91 5.42
C GLN A 67 10.46 -7.51 6.24
N ASP A 68 10.72 -8.63 6.94
CA ASP A 68 9.69 -9.35 7.71
C ASP A 68 10.15 -9.85 9.10
N ARG A 69 11.06 -9.11 9.75
CA ARG A 69 11.71 -9.59 11.00
C ARG A 69 11.15 -8.98 12.27
N TYR A 70 10.48 -7.84 12.17
CA TYR A 70 10.05 -7.08 13.34
C TYR A 70 8.70 -7.58 13.84
N ARG A 71 8.55 -7.60 15.17
CA ARG A 71 7.36 -8.14 15.85
C ARG A 71 6.49 -7.08 16.51
N ARG A 72 7.10 -5.97 16.94
CA ARG A 72 6.49 -5.01 17.87
C ARG A 72 5.93 -3.79 17.15
N SER A 73 4.86 -3.25 17.71
CA SER A 73 4.37 -1.91 17.47
C SER A 73 5.09 -0.92 18.40
N TYR A 74 5.27 0.31 17.95
CA TYR A 74 5.83 1.41 18.72
C TYR A 74 5.00 2.67 18.53
N LYS A 75 4.95 3.51 19.57
CA LYS A 75 4.25 4.81 19.55
C LYS A 75 5.18 6.01 19.27
N SER A 76 6.47 5.77 19.03
CA SER A 76 7.46 6.83 18.83
C SER A 76 8.05 6.79 17.42
N PRO A 77 8.18 7.95 16.74
CA PRO A 77 8.70 8.04 15.38
C PRO A 77 10.15 7.58 15.27
N LYS A 78 10.93 7.55 16.37
CA LYS A 78 12.30 7.01 16.39
C LYS A 78 12.37 5.54 15.95
N PHE A 79 11.26 4.82 15.99
CA PHE A 79 11.15 3.43 15.56
C PHE A 79 10.60 3.26 14.13
N ALA A 80 10.45 4.32 13.35
CA ALA A 80 9.95 4.25 11.96
C ALA A 80 10.78 3.32 11.06
N GLY A 81 12.08 3.16 11.34
CA GLY A 81 12.95 2.20 10.64
C GLY A 81 12.69 0.72 10.99
N ARG A 82 11.98 0.42 12.09
CA ARG A 82 11.67 -0.95 12.54
C ARG A 82 10.35 -1.44 11.99
N ARG A 83 10.23 -1.49 10.66
CA ARG A 83 8.99 -1.81 9.95
C ARG A 83 9.12 -3.07 9.10
N ASN A 84 8.02 -3.82 8.98
CA ASN A 84 7.89 -4.85 7.96
C ASN A 84 7.22 -4.25 6.72
N PHE A 85 7.76 -4.55 5.56
CA PHE A 85 7.30 -3.94 4.31
C PHE A 85 7.63 -4.79 3.09
N ILE A 86 6.94 -4.48 1.98
CA ILE A 86 7.27 -4.92 0.63
C ILE A 86 7.36 -3.69 -0.27
N ALA A 87 8.35 -3.64 -1.16
CA ALA A 87 8.46 -2.66 -2.23
C ALA A 87 8.44 -3.36 -3.59
N ILE A 88 7.58 -2.90 -4.51
CA ILE A 88 7.35 -3.51 -5.82
C ILE A 88 7.57 -2.46 -6.90
N CYS A 89 8.55 -2.68 -7.78
CA CYS A 89 8.79 -1.85 -8.94
C CYS A 89 7.89 -2.29 -10.10
N HIS A 90 7.24 -1.32 -10.74
CA HIS A 90 6.32 -1.52 -11.85
C HIS A 90 7.00 -1.23 -13.19
N PRO A 91 6.43 -1.71 -14.32
CA PRO A 91 7.04 -1.51 -15.64
C PRO A 91 7.26 -0.05 -16.06
N ASP A 92 6.59 0.91 -15.42
CA ASP A 92 6.74 2.35 -15.67
C ASP A 92 7.68 3.05 -14.67
N GLY A 93 8.53 2.28 -13.99
CA GLY A 93 9.56 2.76 -13.06
C GLY A 93 9.04 3.26 -11.72
N LYS A 94 7.73 3.20 -11.46
CA LYS A 94 7.14 3.57 -10.16
C LYS A 94 7.25 2.41 -9.18
N THR A 95 7.36 2.73 -7.90
CA THR A 95 7.42 1.73 -6.83
C THR A 95 6.21 1.86 -5.91
N SER A 96 5.46 0.77 -5.70
CA SER A 96 4.49 0.69 -4.59
C SER A 96 5.17 0.13 -3.33
N ILE A 97 4.84 0.68 -2.18
CA ILE A 97 5.34 0.26 -0.87
C ILE A 97 4.15 -0.05 0.05
N TYR A 98 4.22 -1.18 0.73
CA TYR A 98 3.22 -1.72 1.66
C TYR A 98 3.89 -1.85 3.02
N VAL A 99 3.40 -1.17 4.06
CA VAL A 99 4.06 -1.06 5.37
C VAL A 99 3.12 -1.50 6.50
N HIS A 100 3.69 -1.75 7.68
CA HIS A 100 3.02 -2.26 8.89
C HIS A 100 2.54 -3.71 8.77
N LEU A 101 3.15 -4.47 7.87
CA LEU A 101 2.82 -5.88 7.63
C LEU A 101 3.03 -6.74 8.88
N GLN A 102 2.20 -7.77 9.05
CA GLN A 102 2.31 -8.71 10.16
C GLN A 102 3.64 -9.46 10.11
N HIS A 103 4.24 -9.72 11.28
CA HIS A 103 5.47 -10.49 11.41
C HIS A 103 5.35 -11.88 10.79
N ARG A 104 6.33 -12.28 9.97
CA ARG A 104 6.40 -13.58 9.28
C ARG A 104 5.19 -13.84 8.36
N SER A 105 4.61 -12.79 7.79
CA SER A 105 3.44 -12.92 6.90
C SER A 105 3.78 -12.73 5.42
N ILE A 106 4.96 -12.23 5.09
CA ILE A 106 5.34 -11.93 3.70
C ILE A 106 5.51 -13.25 2.92
N LYS A 107 4.78 -13.36 1.81
CA LYS A 107 4.70 -14.55 0.94
C LYS A 107 5.55 -14.44 -0.34
N VAL A 108 6.35 -13.39 -0.43
CA VAL A 108 7.15 -13.06 -1.61
C VAL A 108 8.58 -12.70 -1.24
N LYS A 109 9.51 -12.83 -2.18
CA LYS A 109 10.93 -12.50 -1.97
C LYS A 109 11.44 -11.51 -3.00
N LYS A 110 12.54 -10.80 -2.68
CA LYS A 110 13.24 -9.93 -3.63
C LYS A 110 13.55 -10.67 -4.94
N GLY A 111 13.34 -10.01 -6.07
CA GLY A 111 13.47 -10.57 -7.42
C GLY A 111 12.21 -11.26 -7.95
N GLN A 112 11.24 -11.60 -7.09
CA GLN A 112 10.02 -12.28 -7.52
C GLN A 112 9.11 -11.34 -8.32
N ARG A 113 8.65 -11.82 -9.49
CA ARG A 113 7.55 -11.18 -10.22
C ARG A 113 6.22 -11.50 -9.55
N VAL A 114 5.38 -10.48 -9.39
CA VAL A 114 4.02 -10.64 -8.87
C VAL A 114 3.01 -10.16 -9.89
N LYS A 115 1.86 -10.83 -9.92
CA LYS A 115 0.70 -10.39 -10.67
C LYS A 115 -0.16 -9.49 -9.79
N ARG A 116 -0.81 -8.49 -10.40
CA ARG A 116 -1.84 -7.71 -9.74
C ARG A 116 -2.89 -8.63 -9.09
N GLY A 117 -3.27 -8.34 -7.85
CA GLY A 117 -4.23 -9.14 -7.08
C GLY A 117 -3.66 -10.40 -6.42
N GLN A 118 -2.39 -10.74 -6.67
CA GLN A 118 -1.69 -11.81 -5.97
C GLN A 118 -1.51 -11.44 -4.49
N VAL A 119 -1.81 -12.37 -3.57
CA VAL A 119 -1.55 -12.18 -2.14
C VAL A 119 -0.04 -12.14 -1.90
N ILE A 120 0.42 -11.11 -1.19
CA ILE A 120 1.84 -10.86 -0.92
C ILE A 120 2.21 -10.83 0.57
N ALA A 121 1.26 -10.52 1.45
CA ALA A 121 1.44 -10.50 2.89
C ALA A 121 0.10 -10.47 3.64
N LEU A 122 0.14 -10.35 4.96
CA LEU A 122 -1.02 -10.00 5.80
C LEU A 122 -0.81 -8.60 6.43
N SER A 123 -1.90 -7.86 6.63
CA SER A 123 -1.90 -6.58 7.37
C SER A 123 -1.51 -6.81 8.83
N GLY A 124 -0.90 -5.80 9.44
CA GLY A 124 -0.44 -5.88 10.82
C GLY A 124 -0.47 -4.53 11.53
N GLN A 125 0.47 -4.38 12.47
CA GLN A 125 0.72 -3.16 13.23
C GLN A 125 2.21 -3.03 13.57
N VAL A 126 3.09 -3.59 12.74
CA VAL A 126 4.52 -3.65 13.07
C VAL A 126 5.20 -2.31 12.77
N GLY A 127 6.05 -1.85 13.68
CA GLY A 127 6.79 -0.59 13.56
C GLY A 127 6.06 0.59 14.20
N PHE A 128 6.30 1.79 13.71
CA PHE A 128 5.65 3.00 14.21
C PHE A 128 4.19 3.05 13.71
N ALA A 129 3.27 2.45 14.48
CA ALA A 129 1.85 2.33 14.14
C ALA A 129 1.00 2.26 15.41
N THR A 130 0.17 3.28 15.64
CA THR A 130 -0.69 3.38 16.83
C THR A 130 -1.80 2.33 16.83
N TYR A 131 -2.27 1.91 15.65
CA TYR A 131 -3.35 0.94 15.47
C TYR A 131 -3.14 0.07 14.21
N PRO A 132 -3.82 -1.08 14.08
CA PRO A 132 -3.73 -1.93 12.89
C PRO A 132 -4.19 -1.19 11.63
N HIS A 133 -3.31 -1.09 10.64
CA HIS A 133 -3.62 -0.50 9.34
C HIS A 133 -2.57 -0.92 8.30
N LEU A 134 -2.89 -0.71 7.02
CA LEU A 134 -1.92 -0.75 5.94
C LEU A 134 -1.55 0.68 5.54
N HIS A 135 -0.29 1.03 5.72
CA HIS A 135 0.28 2.22 5.09
C HIS A 135 0.75 1.88 3.67
N PHE A 136 0.17 2.57 2.68
CA PHE A 136 0.41 2.33 1.26
C PHE A 136 0.84 3.61 0.55
N GLY A 137 1.93 3.53 -0.20
CA GLY A 137 2.41 4.64 -1.01
C GLY A 137 2.88 4.19 -2.38
N VAL A 138 2.76 5.07 -3.37
CA VAL A 138 3.40 4.92 -4.67
C VAL A 138 4.39 6.06 -4.85
N TYR A 139 5.60 5.73 -5.27
CA TYR A 139 6.72 6.64 -5.35
C TYR A 139 7.28 6.71 -6.77
N ARG A 140 7.75 7.90 -7.14
CA ARG A 140 8.61 8.14 -8.30
C ARG A 140 10.05 8.36 -7.83
N GLY A 141 11.00 7.89 -8.61
CA GLY A 141 12.43 7.92 -8.29
C GLY A 141 12.93 6.54 -7.87
N GLU A 142 14.25 6.40 -7.80
CA GLU A 142 14.88 5.14 -7.43
C GLU A 142 14.59 4.82 -5.95
N TYR A 143 14.22 3.57 -5.68
CA TYR A 143 13.96 3.11 -4.32
C TYR A 143 15.21 3.30 -3.45
N GLY A 144 15.03 3.91 -2.27
CA GLY A 144 16.14 4.19 -1.33
C GLY A 144 16.92 5.48 -1.62
N LYS A 145 16.68 6.17 -2.73
CA LYS A 145 17.38 7.43 -3.09
C LYS A 145 16.48 8.67 -3.03
N GLY A 146 15.68 8.78 -1.97
CA GLY A 146 14.86 9.98 -1.74
C GLY A 146 13.66 10.14 -2.69
N GLY A 147 13.06 9.03 -3.12
CA GLY A 147 11.84 9.05 -3.94
C GLY A 147 10.69 9.84 -3.30
N VAL A 148 9.85 10.45 -4.14
CA VAL A 148 8.69 11.23 -3.71
C VAL A 148 7.41 10.42 -3.91
N SER A 149 6.54 10.40 -2.90
CA SER A 149 5.19 9.84 -3.10
C SER A 149 4.44 10.66 -4.14
N ILE A 150 3.54 9.99 -4.86
CA ILE A 150 2.73 10.60 -5.92
C ILE A 150 1.28 10.16 -5.78
N LYS A 151 0.35 11.05 -6.15
CA LYS A 151 -1.06 10.69 -6.26
C LYS A 151 -1.24 9.68 -7.39
N VAL A 152 -1.92 8.57 -7.10
CA VAL A 152 -2.23 7.55 -8.10
C VAL A 152 -3.73 7.33 -8.25
N PRO A 153 -4.21 7.07 -9.48
CA PRO A 153 -5.60 6.68 -9.69
C PRO A 153 -5.80 5.21 -9.30
N PHE A 154 -6.77 4.96 -8.43
CA PHE A 154 -7.26 3.61 -8.12
C PHE A 154 -8.39 3.19 -9.04
N ASP A 155 -8.48 1.90 -9.37
CA ASP A 155 -9.53 1.35 -10.23
C ASP A 155 -10.93 1.53 -9.66
N LYS A 156 -11.05 1.38 -8.35
CA LYS A 156 -12.28 1.63 -7.63
C LYS A 156 -12.13 2.93 -6.85
N LYS A 157 -13.21 3.73 -6.83
CA LYS A 157 -13.31 4.81 -5.86
C LYS A 157 -13.31 4.19 -4.46
N TYR A 158 -12.59 4.80 -3.54
CA TYR A 158 -12.69 4.53 -2.13
C TYR A 158 -13.33 5.74 -1.46
N ARG A 159 -14.10 5.51 -0.40
CA ARG A 159 -14.70 6.59 0.38
C ARG A 159 -13.70 7.02 1.44
N LEU A 160 -13.33 8.29 1.43
CA LEU A 160 -12.60 8.90 2.54
C LEU A 160 -13.54 9.00 3.73
N SER A 161 -13.03 8.77 4.95
CA SER A 161 -13.81 9.15 6.13
C SER A 161 -13.79 10.66 6.28
N GLU A 162 -14.97 11.25 6.39
CA GLU A 162 -15.15 12.67 6.70
C GLU A 162 -15.16 12.94 8.21
N LYS A 163 -15.37 11.90 9.04
CA LYS A 163 -15.38 12.00 10.50
C LYS A 163 -13.97 11.80 11.07
N PRO A 164 -13.60 12.38 12.22
CA PRO A 164 -12.35 12.07 12.93
C PRO A 164 -12.22 10.58 13.27
N LEU A 165 -11.00 10.06 13.45
CA LEU A 165 -10.75 8.64 13.80
C LEU A 165 -11.16 8.39 15.25
N ARG A 166 -12.05 7.42 15.48
CA ARG A 166 -12.48 6.99 16.81
C ARG A 166 -12.07 5.55 17.01
N ILE A 167 -10.86 5.33 17.51
CA ILE A 167 -10.23 4.01 17.64
C ILE A 167 -11.19 2.96 18.25
N ALA A 168 -11.86 3.27 19.36
CA ALA A 168 -12.75 2.32 20.03
C ALA A 168 -13.98 1.94 19.20
N GLU A 169 -14.55 2.86 18.42
CA GLU A 169 -15.73 2.61 17.58
C GLU A 169 -15.34 1.99 16.23
N ASP A 170 -14.30 2.53 15.60
CA ASP A 170 -13.82 2.13 14.27
C ASP A 170 -13.07 0.79 14.30
N LEU A 171 -12.43 0.45 15.43
CA LEU A 171 -11.66 -0.78 15.62
C LEU A 171 -12.17 -1.69 16.74
N GLY A 172 -13.22 -1.34 17.47
CA GLY A 172 -13.67 -2.08 18.66
C GLY A 172 -13.97 -3.57 18.43
N LYS A 173 -14.30 -3.96 17.19
CA LYS A 173 -14.48 -5.38 16.79
C LYS A 173 -13.22 -6.06 16.24
N TYR A 174 -12.09 -5.36 16.21
CA TYR A 174 -10.83 -5.76 15.54
C TYR A 174 -9.57 -5.59 16.42
N LEU A 175 -9.73 -5.13 17.66
CA LEU A 175 -8.73 -5.12 18.72
C LEU A 175 -8.86 -6.40 19.56
#